data_AF-A0A5N5TZZ3-F1
#
_entry.id   AF-A0A5N5TZZ3-F1
#
_cell.length_a   1.000
_cell.length_b   1.000
_cell.length_c   1.000
_cell.angle_alpha   90.00
_cell.angle_beta   90.00
_cell.angle_gamma   90.00
#
_symmetry.space_group_name_H-M   'P 1'
#
loop_
_entity.id
_entity.type
_entity.pdbx_description
1 polymer ?
#
loop_
_entity_poly.entity_id
_entity_poly.type
_entity_poly.pdbx_seq_one_letter_code
_entity_poly.pdbx_strand_id
1 'polypeptide(L)'
;MQLKHSGLGIASFATSIFSGIALFITFIVAGALEATTPGGLDENSMEAILVGLMIIFMMLVCLVSLGLGIGGLVQKDRQKIFAILGTTFSGLIILGTVGLIALGMSMG
;
A
#
# COMPACT_ATOMS: atom_id res chain seq x y z
N MET A 1 -14.01 11.91 30.09
CA MET A 1 -13.28 10.63 29.99
C MET A 1 -12.51 10.61 28.69
N GLN A 2 -11.18 10.44 28.70
CA GLN A 2 -10.42 10.21 27.46
C GLN A 2 -10.65 8.76 27.03
N LEU A 3 -11.26 8.57 25.86
CA LEU A 3 -11.44 7.25 25.26
C LEU A 3 -10.06 6.68 24.88
N LYS A 4 -9.81 5.41 25.19
CA LYS A 4 -8.55 4.73 24.80
C LYS A 4 -8.53 4.49 23.29
N HIS A 5 -7.34 4.56 22.67
CA HIS A 5 -7.18 4.24 21.26
C HIS A 5 -7.53 2.78 20.94
N SER A 6 -8.10 2.55 19.76
CA SER A 6 -8.32 1.19 19.25
C SER A 6 -7.00 0.54 18.85
N GLY A 7 -6.70 -0.64 19.39
CA GLY A 7 -5.53 -1.42 18.98
C GLY A 7 -5.57 -1.82 17.51
N LEU A 8 -6.76 -2.12 16.97
CA LEU A 8 -6.97 -2.35 15.54
C LEU A 8 -6.66 -1.09 14.72
N GLY A 9 -7.08 0.08 15.22
CA GLY A 9 -6.79 1.35 14.56
C GLY A 9 -5.29 1.64 14.48
N ILE A 10 -4.54 1.38 15.56
CA ILE A 10 -3.08 1.57 15.57
C ILE A 10 -2.40 0.59 14.62
N ALA A 11 -2.80 -0.69 14.64
CA ALA A 11 -2.24 -1.70 13.75
C ALA A 11 -2.52 -1.36 12.28
N SER A 12 -3.74 -0.93 11.95
CA SER A 12 -4.10 -0.44 10.62
C SER A 12 -3.23 0.74 10.20
N PHE A 13 -3.13 1.77 11.05
CA PHE A 13 -2.33 2.95 10.74
C PHE A 13 -0.85 2.59 10.49
N ALA A 14 -0.22 1.85 11.40
CA ALA A 14 1.18 1.47 11.28
C ALA A 14 1.45 0.64 10.02
N THR A 15 0.59 -0.35 9.75
CA THR A 15 0.73 -1.19 8.55
C THR A 15 0.51 -0.41 7.26
N SER A 16 -0.42 0.56 7.23
CA SER A 16 -0.67 1.41 6.06
C SER A 16 0.52 2.30 5.70
N ILE A 17 1.20 2.84 6.70
CA ILE A 17 2.41 3.66 6.49
C ILE A 17 3.56 2.78 6.01
N PHE A 18 3.76 1.62 6.64
CA PHE A 18 4.80 0.69 6.25
C PHE A 18 4.63 0.21 4.80
N SER A 19 3.42 -0.26 4.43
CA SER A 19 3.15 -0.72 3.08
C SER A 19 3.20 0.42 2.06
N GLY A 20 2.73 1.62 2.43
CA GLY A 20 2.80 2.81 1.58
C GLY A 20 4.25 3.21 1.26
N ILE A 21 5.12 3.27 2.26
CA ILE A 21 6.55 3.57 2.07
C ILE A 21 7.22 2.47 1.24
N ALA A 22 6.95 1.20 1.54
CA ALA A 22 7.52 0.08 0.81
C ALA A 22 7.12 0.12 -0.67
N LEU A 23 5.82 0.32 -0.99
CA LEU A 23 5.33 0.45 -2.36
C LEU A 23 5.96 1.65 -3.07
N PHE A 24 6.04 2.80 -2.40
CA PHE A 24 6.65 3.99 -2.98
C PHE A 24 8.11 3.76 -3.37
N ILE A 25 8.89 3.12 -2.49
CA ILE A 25 10.27 2.72 -2.79
C ILE A 25 10.32 1.71 -3.94
N THR A 26 9.44 0.70 -3.93
CA THR A 26 9.37 -0.29 -5.03
C THR A 26 9.12 0.37 -6.38
N PHE A 27 8.23 1.37 -6.46
CA PHE A 27 7.99 2.12 -7.70
C PHE A 27 9.18 2.97 -8.13
N ILE A 28 9.90 3.60 -7.18
CA ILE A 28 11.14 4.33 -7.50
C ILE A 28 12.18 3.36 -8.07
N VAL A 29 12.36 2.19 -7.45
CA VAL A 29 13.30 1.17 -7.92
C VAL A 29 12.90 0.68 -9.31
N ALA A 30 11.63 0.36 -9.54
CA ALA A 30 11.12 -0.06 -10.84
C ALA A 30 11.38 1.00 -11.92
N GLY A 31 11.07 2.28 -11.64
CA GLY A 31 11.32 3.38 -12.56
C GLY A 31 12.80 3.64 -12.82
N ALA A 32 13.66 3.46 -11.81
CA ALA A 32 15.11 3.59 -11.98
C ALA A 32 15.67 2.46 -12.86
N LEU A 33 15.26 1.21 -12.63
CA LEU A 33 15.67 0.06 -13.44
C LEU A 33 15.26 0.24 -14.91
N GLU A 34 14.02 0.65 -15.15
CA GLU A 34 13.51 0.98 -16.48
C GLU A 34 14.36 2.07 -17.16
N ALA A 35 14.66 3.15 -16.45
CA ALA A 35 15.38 4.30 -17.02
C ALA A 35 16.88 4.02 -17.28
N THR A 36 17.50 3.12 -16.51
CA THR A 36 18.93 2.83 -16.64
C THR A 36 19.26 1.62 -17.52
N THR A 37 18.26 0.81 -17.87
CA THR A 37 18.46 -0.40 -18.69
C THR A 37 18.27 -0.05 -20.17
N PRO A 38 19.27 -0.28 -21.04
CA PRO A 38 19.13 -0.05 -22.47
C PRO A 38 18.01 -0.94 -23.06
N GLY A 39 16.94 -0.31 -23.55
CA GLY A 39 15.76 -1.01 -24.06
C GLY A 39 14.65 -1.25 -23.02
N GLY A 40 14.80 -0.75 -21.79
CA GLY A 40 13.82 -0.91 -20.71
C GLY A 40 14.04 -2.18 -19.89
N LEU A 41 13.19 -2.36 -18.87
CA LEU A 41 13.18 -3.53 -18.01
C LEU A 41 12.54 -4.72 -18.74
N ASP A 42 13.31 -5.79 -18.96
CA ASP A 42 12.77 -7.03 -19.52
C ASP A 42 11.74 -7.66 -18.57
N GLU A 43 10.51 -7.83 -19.04
CA GLU A 43 9.38 -8.39 -18.29
C GLU A 43 9.63 -9.83 -17.79
N ASN A 44 10.52 -10.57 -18.46
CA ASN A 44 10.89 -11.94 -18.09
C ASN A 44 12.12 -12.00 -17.19
N SER A 45 12.73 -10.86 -16.88
CA SER A 45 13.88 -10.80 -15.99
C SER A 45 13.49 -11.12 -14.55
N MET A 46 14.45 -11.64 -13.79
CA MET A 46 14.28 -11.87 -12.36
C MET A 46 13.88 -10.57 -11.61
N GLU A 47 14.42 -9.43 -12.04
CA GLU A 47 14.17 -8.12 -11.44
C GLU A 47 12.70 -7.69 -11.61
N ALA A 48 12.15 -7.82 -12.82
CA ALA A 48 10.74 -7.52 -13.10
C ALA A 48 9.79 -8.41 -12.27
N ILE A 49 10.09 -9.72 -12.19
CA ILE A 49 9.31 -10.67 -11.40
C ILE A 49 9.32 -10.29 -9.91
N LEU A 50 10.49 -9.95 -9.36
CA LEU A 50 10.63 -9.55 -7.96
C LEU A 50 9.90 -8.24 -7.65
N VAL A 51 9.98 -7.25 -8.54
CA VAL A 51 9.22 -5.99 -8.41
C VAL A 51 7.72 -6.27 -8.40
N GLY A 52 7.23 -7.06 -9.36
CA GLY A 52 5.81 -7.43 -9.44
C GLY A 52 5.33 -8.16 -8.18
N LEU A 53 6.10 -9.14 -7.69
CA LEU A 53 5.79 -9.86 -6.46
C LEU A 53 5.76 -8.94 -5.24
N MET A 54 6.71 -8.00 -5.13
CA MET A 54 6.73 -7.02 -4.04
C MET A 54 5.50 -6.10 -4.07
N ILE A 55 5.08 -5.65 -5.24
CA ILE A 55 3.87 -4.84 -5.40
C ILE A 55 2.64 -5.65 -4.94
N ILE A 56 2.48 -6.89 -5.41
CA ILE A 56 1.36 -7.76 -5.04
C ILE A 56 1.35 -8.02 -3.53
N PHE A 57 2.50 -8.38 -2.95
CA PHE A 57 2.61 -8.67 -1.53
C PHE A 57 2.26 -7.44 -0.68
N MET A 58 2.77 -6.26 -1.02
CA MET A 58 2.45 -5.03 -0.30
C MET A 58 1.00 -4.60 -0.48
N MET A 59 0.39 -4.86 -1.64
CA MET A 59 -1.05 -4.65 -1.85
C MET A 59 -1.90 -5.55 -0.94
N LEU A 60 -1.51 -6.80 -0.71
CA LEU A 60 -2.17 -7.67 0.26
C LEU A 60 -2.02 -7.13 1.69
N VAL A 61 -0.85 -6.61 2.07
CA VAL A 61 -0.65 -5.95 3.36
C VAL A 61 -1.54 -4.70 3.50
N CYS A 62 -1.68 -3.89 2.44
CA CYS A 62 -2.62 -2.78 2.39
C CYS A 62 -4.07 -3.23 2.58
N LEU A 63 -4.49 -4.34 1.97
CA LEU A 63 -5.84 -4.90 2.17
C LEU A 63 -6.08 -5.36 3.60
N VAL A 64 -5.08 -6.00 4.22
CA VAL A 64 -5.13 -6.34 5.66
C VAL A 64 -5.24 -5.07 6.50
N SER A 65 -4.41 -4.06 6.21
CA SER A 65 -4.47 -2.77 6.90
C SER A 65 -5.84 -2.10 6.79
N LEU A 66 -6.45 -2.13 5.59
CA LEU A 66 -7.78 -1.59 5.35
C LEU A 66 -8.84 -2.34 6.17
N GLY A 67 -8.79 -3.68 6.19
CA GLY A 67 -9.68 -4.51 7.00
C GLY A 67 -9.56 -4.23 8.51
N LEU A 68 -8.32 -4.11 9.01
CA LEU A 68 -8.05 -3.70 10.40
C LEU A 68 -8.57 -2.29 10.68
N GLY A 69 -8.47 -1.38 9.72
CA GLY A 69 -8.96 -0.01 9.83
C GLY A 69 -10.47 0.01 9.99
N ILE A 70 -11.19 -0.68 9.10
CA ILE A 70 -12.64 -0.84 9.15
C ILE A 70 -13.07 -1.48 10.48
N GLY A 71 -12.39 -2.55 10.92
CA GLY A 71 -12.65 -3.16 12.22
C GLY A 71 -12.44 -2.19 13.40
N GLY A 72 -11.43 -1.32 13.32
CA GLY A 72 -11.20 -0.25 14.28
C GLY A 72 -12.28 0.84 14.28
N LEU A 73 -12.87 1.14 13.12
CA LEU A 73 -13.99 2.10 13.00
C LEU A 73 -15.29 1.58 13.61
N VAL A 74 -15.51 0.26 13.55
CA VAL A 74 -16.72 -0.40 14.09
C VAL A 74 -16.67 -0.57 15.61
N GLN A 75 -15.48 -0.52 16.24
CA GLN A 75 -15.36 -0.61 17.70
C GLN A 75 -16.10 0.54 18.42
N LYS A 76 -16.96 0.16 19.37
CA LYS A 76 -17.62 1.08 20.30
C LYS A 76 -16.66 1.49 21.41
N ASP A 77 -16.84 2.68 21.97
CA ASP A 77 -16.11 3.19 23.14
C ASP A 77 -14.58 3.23 22.99
N ARG A 78 -14.09 3.48 21.77
CA ARG A 78 -12.67 3.68 21.46
C ARG A 78 -12.46 4.93 20.61
N GLN A 79 -11.28 5.56 20.72
CA GLN A 79 -10.88 6.62 19.79
C GLN A 79 -10.58 6.04 18.41
N LYS A 80 -11.16 6.66 17.39
CA LYS A 80 -11.17 6.17 16.01
C LYS A 80 -10.17 6.85 15.07
N ILE A 81 -9.40 7.84 15.55
CA ILE A 81 -8.49 8.64 14.73
C ILE A 81 -7.52 7.75 13.93
N PHE A 82 -6.82 6.81 14.59
CA PHE A 82 -5.91 5.90 13.89
C PHE A 82 -6.62 4.94 12.93
N ALA A 83 -7.84 4.52 13.25
CA ALA A 83 -8.64 3.70 12.34
C ALA A 83 -9.05 4.49 11.09
N ILE A 84 -9.43 5.77 11.23
CA ILE A 84 -9.76 6.66 10.12
C ILE A 84 -8.52 6.89 9.25
N LEU A 85 -7.39 7.24 9.86
CA LEU A 85 -6.13 7.48 9.14
C LEU A 85 -5.65 6.23 8.41
N GLY A 86 -5.60 5.08 9.09
CA GLY A 86 -5.17 3.81 8.48
C GLY A 86 -6.09 3.36 7.34
N THR A 87 -7.41 3.51 7.49
CA THR A 87 -8.37 3.20 6.41
C THR A 87 -8.19 4.14 5.23
N THR A 88 -8.02 5.44 5.48
CA THR A 88 -7.87 6.46 4.44
C THR A 88 -6.58 6.25 3.66
N PHE A 89 -5.46 6.04 4.36
CA PHE A 89 -4.16 5.82 3.72
C PHE A 89 -4.16 4.52 2.92
N SER A 90 -4.62 3.41 3.49
CA SER A 90 -4.70 2.15 2.74
C SER A 90 -5.62 2.26 1.53
N GLY A 91 -6.76 2.94 1.65
CA GLY A 91 -7.66 3.21 0.52
C GLY A 91 -6.99 4.03 -0.58
N LEU A 92 -6.31 5.12 -0.22
CA LEU A 92 -5.58 5.96 -1.18
C LEU A 92 -4.42 5.20 -1.84
N ILE A 93 -3.65 4.42 -1.07
CA ILE A 93 -2.53 3.63 -1.60
C ILE A 93 -3.03 2.56 -2.56
N ILE A 94 -4.12 1.86 -2.22
CA ILE A 94 -4.74 0.85 -3.09
C ILE A 94 -5.21 1.50 -4.39
N LEU A 95 -5.99 2.58 -4.30
CA LEU A 95 -6.51 3.29 -5.47
C LEU A 95 -5.39 3.87 -6.33
N GLY A 96 -4.37 4.47 -5.71
CA GLY A 96 -3.21 5.02 -6.40
C GLY A 96 -2.40 3.93 -7.11
N THR A 97 -2.14 2.81 -6.44
CA THR A 97 -1.40 1.67 -7.01
C THR A 97 -2.16 1.05 -8.20
N VAL A 98 -3.46 0.77 -8.03
CA VAL A 98 -4.30 0.25 -9.11
C VAL A 98 -4.40 1.25 -10.26
N GLY A 99 -4.53 2.54 -9.95
CA GLY A 99 -4.56 3.62 -10.95
C GLY A 99 -3.27 3.70 -11.75
N LEU A 100 -2.10 3.63 -11.10
CA LEU A 100 -0.80 3.63 -11.78
C LEU A 100 -0.64 2.40 -12.69
N ILE A 101 -1.03 1.21 -12.22
CA ILE A 101 -1.00 -0.01 -13.05
C ILE A 101 -1.92 0.14 -14.26
N ALA A 102 -3.16 0.59 -14.05
CA ALA A 102 -4.12 0.80 -15.14
C ALA A 102 -3.64 1.83 -16.17
N LEU A 103 -3.00 2.91 -15.71
CA LEU A 103 -2.38 3.91 -16.59
C LEU A 103 -1.25 3.28 -17.41
N GLY A 104 -0.35 2.51 -16.77
CA GLY A 104 0.72 1.79 -17.47
C GLY A 104 0.18 0.84 -18.54
N MET A 105 -0.86 0.07 -18.21
CA MET A 105 -1.53 -0.84 -19.16
C MET A 105 -2.21 -0.11 -20.33
N SER A 106 -2.59 1.16 -20.17
CA SER A 106 -3.22 1.96 -21.23
C SER A 106 -2.22 2.66 -22.16
N MET A 107 -0.96 2.78 -21.72
CA MET A 107 0.11 3.47 -22.45
C MET A 107 1.07 2.50 -23.16
N GLY A 108 1.09 1.23 -22.77
CA GLY A 108 1.76 0.13 -23.49
C GLY A 108 0.91 -0.40 -24.64
#